data_AF-A0A2P5MLR4-F1
#
_entry.id   AF-A0A2P5MLR4-F1
#
_cell.length_a   1.000
_cell.length_b   1.000
_cell.length_c   1.000
_cell.angle_alpha   90.00
_cell.angle_beta   90.00
_cell.angle_gamma   90.00
#
_symmetry.space_group_name_H-M   'P 1'
#
loop_
_entity.id
_entity.type
_entity.pdbx_description
1 polymer ?
#
loop_
_entity_poly.entity_id
_entity_poly.type
_entity_poly.pdbx_seq_one_letter_code
_entity_poly.pdbx_strand_id
1 'polypeptide(L)'
;MAVTLTLTDEIDISRGDVITGSQQISPVVAHQFKAQIVWMHEKALAPGRQYLIKLASRSVPGSITLIHHRIDVNTLEQHDAEALQLNEIGACTLACTAPVIFDAYRQCKGTGSFIIIDRLTNGTVGAGMITGPVDAENYLPVSIAERAARFSQTATTITLSGQYAAETAYQLERRLFDNGHAAAVLDTDLGVAAVQAFKQAGLICLCINRHQADCDVEFDCDTLALDSIYEALKTQKVIY
;
A
#
# COMPACT_ATOMS: atom_id res chain seq x y z
N MET A 1 9.77 34.63 -23.15
CA MET A 1 8.87 35.80 -23.20
C MET A 1 8.41 36.06 -21.78
N ALA A 2 8.50 37.29 -21.28
CA ALA A 2 8.00 37.65 -19.95
C ALA A 2 6.71 38.47 -20.11
N VAL A 3 5.76 38.27 -19.20
CA VAL A 3 4.50 39.02 -19.15
C VAL A 3 4.35 39.65 -17.78
N THR A 4 3.70 40.82 -17.73
CA THR A 4 3.33 41.51 -16.49
C THR A 4 1.81 41.62 -16.48
N LEU A 5 1.19 41.19 -15.37
CA LEU A 5 -0.26 41.25 -15.19
C LEU A 5 -0.59 42.38 -14.22
N THR A 6 -1.63 43.16 -14.53
CA THR A 6 -2.21 44.15 -13.63
C THR A 6 -3.59 43.66 -13.21
N LEU A 7 -3.89 43.73 -11.92
CA LEU A 7 -5.17 43.33 -11.36
C LEU A 7 -6.01 44.57 -11.05
N THR A 8 -7.33 44.42 -11.18
CA THR A 8 -8.28 45.50 -10.84
C THR A 8 -8.37 45.71 -9.33
N ASP A 9 -8.28 44.62 -8.57
CA ASP A 9 -8.41 44.61 -7.12
C ASP A 9 -7.03 44.47 -6.44
N GLU A 10 -6.91 45.03 -5.24
CA GLU A 10 -5.74 44.85 -4.37
C GLU A 10 -5.79 43.47 -3.70
N ILE A 11 -5.27 42.46 -4.41
CA ILE A 11 -5.14 41.08 -3.92
C ILE A 11 -3.72 40.88 -3.40
N ASP A 12 -3.58 40.27 -2.22
CA ASP A 12 -2.27 39.87 -1.69
C ASP A 12 -1.72 38.68 -2.48
N ILE A 13 -0.63 38.92 -3.23
CA ILE A 13 0.03 37.92 -4.08
C ILE A 13 1.53 38.00 -3.89
N SER A 14 2.13 36.86 -3.58
CA SER A 14 3.55 36.69 -3.35
C SER A 14 4.21 35.82 -4.42
N ARG A 15 5.54 35.86 -4.47
CA ARG A 15 6.32 34.99 -5.35
C ARG A 15 6.08 33.52 -4.97
N GLY A 16 5.64 32.73 -5.95
CA GLY A 16 5.33 31.31 -5.76
C GLY A 16 3.83 31.02 -5.75
N ASP A 17 3.00 32.06 -5.76
CA ASP A 17 1.56 31.91 -5.93
C ASP A 17 1.21 31.68 -7.40
N VAL A 18 0.11 30.96 -7.61
CA VAL A 18 -0.35 30.55 -8.94
C VAL A 18 -1.70 31.19 -9.20
N ILE A 19 -1.78 32.00 -10.25
CA ILE A 19 -3.05 32.57 -10.75
C ILE A 19 -3.68 31.55 -11.69
N THR A 20 -4.93 31.16 -11.41
CA THR A 20 -5.65 30.12 -12.15
C THR A 20 -6.91 30.70 -12.81
N GLY A 21 -7.28 30.15 -13.96
CA GLY A 21 -8.53 30.51 -14.64
C GLY A 21 -9.74 29.79 -14.01
N SER A 22 -10.90 30.43 -13.99
CA SER A 22 -12.14 29.90 -13.39
C SER A 22 -12.69 28.64 -14.05
N GLN A 23 -12.27 28.33 -15.28
CA GLN A 23 -12.72 27.15 -16.03
C GLN A 23 -11.70 25.99 -16.07
N GLN A 24 -10.55 26.13 -15.40
CA GLN A 24 -9.57 25.05 -15.29
C GLN A 24 -9.77 24.25 -14.01
N ILE A 25 -9.38 22.97 -14.07
CA ILE A 25 -9.22 22.15 -12.88
C ILE A 25 -8.26 22.89 -11.95
N SER A 26 -8.71 23.14 -10.71
CA SER A 26 -7.87 23.82 -9.72
C SER A 26 -6.66 22.95 -9.39
N PRO A 27 -5.45 23.53 -9.35
CA PRO A 27 -4.25 22.78 -9.00
C PRO A 27 -4.36 22.26 -7.57
N VAL A 28 -3.69 21.15 -7.30
CA VAL A 28 -3.72 20.53 -5.99
C VAL A 28 -2.84 21.33 -5.03
N VAL A 29 -3.37 21.62 -3.85
CA VAL A 29 -2.63 22.26 -2.76
C VAL A 29 -2.47 21.25 -1.63
N ALA A 30 -1.26 20.77 -1.39
CA ALA A 30 -0.99 19.83 -0.32
C ALA A 30 0.44 19.95 0.22
N HIS A 31 0.67 19.36 1.39
CA HIS A 31 2.02 19.22 1.98
C HIS A 31 2.76 18.00 1.47
N GLN A 32 2.07 17.05 0.85
CA GLN A 32 2.65 15.79 0.40
C GLN A 32 2.16 15.44 -1.00
N PHE A 33 3.04 14.82 -1.79
CA PHE A 33 2.73 14.34 -3.13
C PHE A 33 3.57 13.13 -3.49
N LYS A 34 3.08 12.34 -4.45
CA LYS A 34 3.79 11.21 -5.05
C LYS A 34 4.55 11.70 -6.28
N ALA A 35 5.76 11.18 -6.49
CA ALA A 35 6.58 11.54 -7.64
C ALA A 35 7.52 10.41 -8.07
N GLN A 36 7.91 10.42 -9.33
CA GLN A 36 9.06 9.69 -9.82
C GLN A 36 10.29 10.59 -9.71
N ILE A 37 11.32 10.14 -9.01
CA ILE A 37 12.57 10.87 -8.79
C ILE A 37 13.69 10.19 -9.57
N VAL A 38 14.46 10.99 -10.29
CA VAL A 38 15.76 10.59 -10.84
C VAL A 38 16.85 11.15 -9.93
N TRP A 39 17.63 10.27 -9.30
CA TRP A 39 18.69 10.67 -8.40
C TRP A 39 20.00 10.92 -9.15
N MET A 40 20.66 12.04 -8.86
CA MET A 40 21.78 12.56 -9.67
C MET A 40 23.05 12.81 -8.84
N HIS A 41 23.09 12.34 -7.59
CA HIS A 41 24.20 12.64 -6.68
C HIS A 41 24.84 11.35 -6.14
N GLU A 42 26.17 11.36 -5.96
CA GLU A 42 26.94 10.19 -5.51
C GLU A 42 26.48 9.69 -4.13
N LYS A 43 26.25 10.62 -3.20
CA LYS A 43 25.64 10.28 -1.91
C LYS A 43 24.19 9.84 -2.14
N ALA A 44 23.90 8.59 -1.78
CA ALA A 44 22.58 8.00 -1.91
C ALA A 44 21.48 8.85 -1.26
N LEU A 45 20.32 8.86 -1.91
CA LEU A 45 19.09 9.38 -1.34
C LEU A 45 18.60 8.41 -0.26
N ALA A 46 18.44 8.91 0.97
CA ALA A 46 17.83 8.18 2.05
C ALA A 46 16.57 8.92 2.54
N PRO A 47 15.48 8.20 2.89
CA PRO A 47 14.29 8.80 3.49
C PRO A 47 14.62 9.63 4.75
N GLY A 48 13.82 10.66 5.00
CA GLY A 48 13.91 11.53 6.18
C GLY A 48 14.94 12.67 6.09
N ARG A 49 15.90 12.61 5.16
CA ARG A 49 16.86 13.71 4.98
C ARG A 49 16.17 14.95 4.41
N GLN A 50 16.50 16.11 4.97
CA GLN A 50 15.96 17.41 4.56
C GLN A 50 16.70 17.98 3.34
N TYR A 51 15.93 18.41 2.35
CA TYR A 51 16.35 19.06 1.12
C TYR A 51 15.56 20.34 0.90
N LEU A 52 15.95 21.12 -0.09
CA LEU A 52 15.12 22.19 -0.63
C LEU A 52 14.45 21.68 -1.91
N ILE A 53 13.13 21.63 -1.91
CA ILE A 53 12.33 21.21 -3.06
C ILE A 53 11.90 22.47 -3.80
N LYS A 54 12.31 22.60 -5.06
CA LYS A 54 11.96 23.75 -5.90
C LYS A 54 10.99 23.32 -6.98
N LEU A 55 9.74 23.79 -6.86
CA LEU A 55 8.66 23.61 -7.82
C LEU A 55 8.41 24.96 -8.51
N ALA A 56 8.62 25.03 -9.83
CA ALA A 56 8.49 26.27 -10.58
C ALA A 56 9.22 27.47 -9.92
N SER A 57 8.46 28.45 -9.43
CA SER A 57 8.95 29.66 -8.78
C SER A 57 9.06 29.57 -7.25
N ARG A 58 8.57 28.48 -6.65
CA ARG A 58 8.50 28.26 -5.20
C ARG A 58 9.56 27.26 -4.74
N SER A 59 10.29 27.61 -3.68
CA SER A 59 11.26 26.72 -3.02
C SER A 59 10.81 26.48 -1.59
N VAL A 60 10.62 25.22 -1.21
CA VAL A 60 10.13 24.84 0.12
C VAL A 60 11.02 23.73 0.69
N PRO A 61 11.44 23.81 1.96
CA PRO A 61 12.11 22.70 2.61
C PRO A 61 11.21 21.46 2.64
N GLY A 62 11.77 20.30 2.33
CA GLY A 62 11.05 19.04 2.36
C GLY A 62 11.98 17.84 2.41
N SER A 63 11.40 16.67 2.58
CA SER A 63 12.12 15.40 2.65
C SER A 63 11.36 14.33 1.88
N ILE A 64 12.09 13.35 1.38
CA ILE A 64 11.50 12.12 0.85
C ILE A 64 11.11 11.30 2.08
N THR A 65 9.83 10.95 2.21
CA THR A 65 9.31 10.20 3.36
C THR A 65 9.34 8.70 3.14
N LEU A 66 9.07 8.27 1.91
CA LEU A 66 8.99 6.87 1.54
C LEU A 66 9.49 6.67 0.11
N ILE A 67 10.27 5.62 -0.10
CA ILE A 67 10.60 5.07 -1.42
C ILE A 67 9.70 3.84 -1.57
N HIS A 68 8.79 3.86 -2.54
CA HIS A 68 7.87 2.75 -2.80
C HIS A 68 8.59 1.61 -3.52
N HIS A 69 9.35 1.94 -4.55
CA HIS A 69 10.20 1.01 -5.30
C HIS A 69 11.17 1.79 -6.18
N ARG A 70 12.29 1.16 -6.54
CA ARG A 70 13.17 1.56 -7.63
C ARG A 70 12.68 0.96 -8.95
N ILE A 71 12.86 1.68 -10.04
CA ILE A 71 12.54 1.25 -11.39
C ILE A 71 13.85 1.01 -12.14
N ASP A 72 14.07 -0.19 -12.65
CA ASP A 72 15.20 -0.47 -13.54
C ASP A 72 14.97 0.22 -14.90
N VAL A 73 15.94 1.02 -15.35
CA VAL A 73 15.81 1.84 -16.56
C VAL A 73 15.81 0.98 -17.84
N ASN A 74 16.44 -0.20 -17.80
CA ASN A 74 16.56 -1.09 -18.93
C ASN A 74 15.37 -2.04 -19.05
N THR A 75 14.86 -2.55 -17.92
CA THR A 75 13.78 -3.55 -17.91
C THR A 75 12.40 -3.00 -17.55
N LEU A 76 12.35 -1.80 -16.94
CA LEU A 76 11.14 -1.21 -16.34
C LEU A 76 10.55 -2.01 -15.17
N GLU A 77 11.29 -3.00 -14.65
CA GLU A 77 10.90 -3.78 -13.49
C GLU A 77 11.00 -2.95 -12.20
N GLN A 78 10.12 -3.29 -11.25
CA GLN A 78 10.06 -2.63 -9.95
C GLN A 78 10.77 -3.50 -8.92
N HIS A 79 11.63 -2.89 -8.11
CA HIS A 79 12.36 -3.54 -7.04
C HIS A 79 12.23 -2.75 -5.75
N ASP A 80 12.12 -3.45 -4.62
CA ASP A 80 12.19 -2.82 -3.31
C ASP A 80 13.54 -2.13 -3.12
N ALA A 81 13.50 -0.93 -2.53
CA ALA A 81 14.70 -0.12 -2.32
C ALA A 81 14.55 0.74 -1.06
N GLU A 82 15.56 0.67 -0.19
CA GLU A 82 15.64 1.52 1.01
C GLU A 82 16.32 2.88 0.71
N ALA A 83 17.05 2.98 -0.41
CA ALA A 83 17.76 4.16 -0.85
C ALA A 83 17.87 4.19 -2.38
N LEU A 84 18.05 5.38 -2.97
CA LEU A 84 18.38 5.53 -4.40
C LEU A 84 19.85 5.95 -4.57
N GLN A 85 20.60 5.19 -5.36
CA GLN A 85 21.97 5.48 -5.77
C GLN A 85 22.00 6.41 -6.98
N LEU A 86 23.20 6.86 -7.35
CA LEU A 86 23.42 7.70 -8.52
C LEU A 86 22.82 7.06 -9.79
N ASN A 87 22.05 7.85 -10.55
CA ASN A 87 21.34 7.48 -11.78
C ASN A 87 20.17 6.51 -11.60
N GLU A 88 19.75 6.23 -10.37
CA GLU A 88 18.56 5.42 -10.13
C GLU A 88 17.27 6.25 -10.19
N ILE A 89 16.19 5.57 -10.58
CA ILE A 89 14.86 6.14 -10.66
C ILE A 89 13.99 5.44 -9.62
N GLY A 90 13.23 6.18 -8.82
CA GLY A 90 12.33 5.60 -7.83
C GLY A 90 10.99 6.31 -7.75
N ALA A 91 9.94 5.53 -7.50
CA ALA A 91 8.64 6.06 -7.09
C ALA A 91 8.70 6.41 -5.60
N CYS A 92 8.49 7.68 -5.27
CA CYS A 92 8.69 8.21 -3.93
C CYS A 92 7.51 9.06 -3.47
N THR A 93 7.32 9.14 -2.17
CA THR A 93 6.48 10.17 -1.52
C THR A 93 7.37 11.23 -0.91
N LEU A 94 7.01 12.50 -1.12
CA LEU A 94 7.69 13.64 -0.54
C LEU A 94 6.75 14.37 0.41
N ALA A 95 7.33 14.94 1.47
CA ALA A 95 6.66 15.86 2.37
C ALA A 95 7.39 17.20 2.41
N CYS A 96 6.65 18.27 2.24
CA CYS A 96 7.10 19.65 2.32
C CYS A 96 6.63 20.27 3.64
N THR A 97 7.48 21.13 4.20
CA THR A 97 7.23 21.86 5.46
C THR A 97 6.11 22.91 5.34
N ALA A 98 5.78 23.33 4.11
CA ALA A 98 4.66 24.23 3.81
C ALA A 98 3.86 23.67 2.63
N PRO A 99 2.58 24.07 2.46
CA PRO A 99 1.78 23.64 1.33
C PRO A 99 2.45 24.06 0.02
N VAL A 100 2.39 23.18 -0.98
CA VAL A 100 2.85 23.44 -2.34
C VAL A 100 1.70 23.24 -3.32
N ILE A 101 1.71 24.05 -4.37
CA ILE A 101 0.74 24.00 -5.46
C ILE A 101 1.37 23.15 -6.56
N PHE A 102 0.69 22.09 -6.98
CA PHE A 102 1.21 21.19 -8.00
C PHE A 102 0.09 20.56 -8.83
N ASP A 103 0.50 20.03 -9.97
CA ASP A 103 -0.30 19.19 -10.84
C ASP A 103 0.44 17.88 -11.12
N ALA A 104 -0.26 16.87 -11.64
CA ALA A 104 0.45 15.73 -12.21
C ALA A 104 1.27 16.19 -13.42
N TYR A 105 2.52 15.75 -13.54
CA TYR A 105 3.42 16.12 -14.63
C TYR A 105 2.82 15.87 -16.03
N ARG A 106 2.00 14.82 -16.16
CA ARG A 106 1.28 14.50 -17.41
C ARG A 106 0.20 15.52 -17.76
N GLN A 107 -0.38 16.20 -16.77
CA GLN A 107 -1.40 17.23 -16.95
C GLN A 107 -0.76 18.61 -17.19
N CYS A 108 0.21 18.99 -16.35
CA CYS A 108 0.95 20.24 -16.49
C CYS A 108 2.44 20.02 -16.16
N LYS A 109 3.30 20.17 -17.17
CA LYS A 109 4.76 20.01 -16.99
C LYS A 109 5.37 21.09 -16.11
N GLY A 110 4.83 22.32 -16.14
CA GLY A 110 5.38 23.46 -15.42
C GLY A 110 5.26 23.32 -13.90
N THR A 111 4.07 22.96 -13.41
CA THR A 111 3.74 22.78 -11.99
C THR A 111 3.89 21.34 -11.51
N GLY A 112 4.01 20.38 -12.43
CA GLY A 112 4.25 18.97 -12.12
C GLY A 112 5.72 18.52 -12.15
N SER A 113 6.67 19.44 -12.35
CA SER A 113 8.10 19.15 -12.27
C SER A 113 8.78 19.90 -11.15
N PHE A 114 9.82 19.29 -10.57
CA PHE A 114 10.61 19.90 -9.51
C PHE A 114 12.06 19.41 -9.53
N ILE A 115 12.91 20.15 -8.81
CA ILE A 115 14.28 19.74 -8.52
C ILE A 115 14.50 19.66 -7.02
N ILE A 116 15.42 18.77 -6.63
CA ILE A 116 15.86 18.55 -5.26
C ILE A 116 17.23 19.19 -5.12
N ILE A 117 17.36 20.10 -4.17
CA ILE A 117 18.59 20.86 -3.94
C ILE A 117 19.11 20.52 -2.55
N ASP A 118 20.40 20.18 -2.47
CA ASP A 118 21.07 19.99 -1.19
C ASP A 118 21.27 21.34 -0.48
N ARG A 119 20.89 21.41 0.79
CA ARG A 119 20.87 22.66 1.56
C ARG A 119 22.25 23.16 1.97
N LEU A 120 23.26 22.29 1.94
CA LEU A 120 24.64 22.63 2.31
C LEU A 120 25.45 23.02 1.08
N THR A 121 25.34 22.25 0.00
CA THR A 121 26.13 22.48 -1.21
C THR A 121 25.44 23.40 -2.22
N ASN A 122 24.13 23.63 -2.08
CA ASN A 122 23.26 24.28 -3.06
C ASN A 122 23.24 23.58 -4.43
N GLY A 123 23.76 22.36 -4.52
CA GLY A 123 23.75 21.56 -5.73
C GLY A 123 22.40 20.92 -5.98
N THR A 124 22.00 20.85 -7.25
CA THR A 124 20.86 20.02 -7.68
C THR A 124 21.27 18.55 -7.58
N VAL A 125 20.62 17.81 -6.68
CA VAL A 125 20.94 16.41 -6.38
C VAL A 125 19.95 15.42 -6.99
N GLY A 126 18.81 15.92 -7.48
CA GLY A 126 17.83 15.10 -8.19
C GLY A 126 16.78 15.93 -8.89
N ALA A 127 16.03 15.29 -9.77
CA ALA A 127 14.89 15.86 -10.49
C ALA A 127 13.68 14.95 -10.30
N GLY A 128 12.48 15.53 -10.27
CA GLY A 128 11.27 14.77 -10.03
C GLY A 128 10.09 15.20 -10.89
N MET A 129 9.25 14.21 -11.20
CA MET A 129 7.99 14.37 -11.92
C MET A 129 6.86 13.92 -11.00
N ILE A 130 5.94 14.83 -10.70
CA ILE A 130 4.82 14.59 -9.80
C ILE A 130 3.83 13.67 -10.50
N THR A 131 3.45 12.58 -9.84
CA THR A 131 2.45 11.62 -10.37
C THR A 131 1.05 11.95 -9.87
N GLY A 132 0.92 12.57 -8.70
CA GLY A 132 -0.34 13.01 -8.15
C GLY A 132 -0.27 13.32 -6.64
N PRO A 133 -1.41 13.67 -6.02
CA PRO A 133 -1.49 13.77 -4.57
C PRO A 133 -1.12 12.43 -3.92
N VAL A 134 -0.71 12.49 -2.64
CA VAL A 134 -0.78 11.30 -1.81
C VAL A 134 -2.26 11.01 -1.64
N ASP A 135 -2.71 9.84 -2.12
CA ASP A 135 -4.03 9.33 -1.76
C ASP A 135 -4.12 9.42 -0.23
N ALA A 136 -5.12 10.14 0.30
CA ALA A 136 -5.39 10.14 1.73
C ALA A 136 -5.27 8.70 2.19
N GLU A 137 -4.38 8.41 3.15
CA GLU A 137 -4.05 7.06 3.61
C GLU A 137 -5.29 6.20 3.47
N ASN A 138 -5.26 5.22 2.55
CA ASN A 138 -6.37 4.33 2.37
C ASN A 138 -6.54 3.57 3.69
N TYR A 139 -7.32 4.13 4.62
CA TYR A 139 -8.01 3.41 5.69
C TYR A 139 -9.11 2.52 5.09
N LEU A 140 -8.92 2.08 3.84
CA LEU A 140 -9.76 1.08 3.24
C LEU A 140 -9.54 -0.19 4.08
N PRO A 141 -10.61 -0.79 4.61
CA PRO A 141 -10.48 -2.04 5.32
C PRO A 141 -9.81 -3.06 4.39
N VAL A 142 -8.82 -3.80 4.91
CA VAL A 142 -8.15 -4.86 4.15
C VAL A 142 -9.22 -5.81 3.62
N SER A 143 -9.29 -5.91 2.31
CA SER A 143 -10.29 -6.73 1.62
C SER A 143 -10.03 -8.22 1.84
N ILE A 144 -11.08 -9.02 1.64
CA ILE A 144 -10.98 -10.49 1.71
C ILE A 144 -9.98 -11.01 0.67
N ALA A 145 -9.90 -10.38 -0.50
CA ALA A 145 -8.96 -10.76 -1.56
C ALA A 145 -7.50 -10.50 -1.17
N GLU A 146 -7.20 -9.36 -0.52
CA GLU A 146 -5.85 -9.05 -0.03
C GLU A 146 -5.42 -10.03 1.06
N ARG A 147 -6.34 -10.38 1.97
CA ARG A 147 -6.08 -11.40 3.01
C ARG A 147 -5.83 -12.77 2.40
N ALA A 148 -6.63 -13.16 1.41
CA ALA A 148 -6.49 -14.44 0.73
C ALA A 148 -5.15 -14.56 -0.01
N ALA A 149 -4.73 -13.49 -0.69
CA ALA A 149 -3.42 -13.42 -1.36
C ALA A 149 -2.25 -13.45 -0.35
N ARG A 150 -2.39 -12.78 0.81
CA ARG A 150 -1.32 -12.72 1.83
C ARG A 150 -1.07 -14.06 2.52
N PHE A 151 -2.14 -14.82 2.77
CA PHE A 151 -2.09 -16.10 3.48
C PHE A 151 -2.11 -17.32 2.56
N SER A 152 -2.13 -17.11 1.24
CA SER A 152 -2.28 -18.18 0.24
C SER A 152 -3.41 -19.15 0.57
N GLN A 153 -4.56 -18.60 1.00
CA GLN A 153 -5.70 -19.40 1.43
C GLN A 153 -7.02 -18.66 1.21
N THR A 154 -8.12 -19.40 1.12
CA THR A 154 -9.48 -18.86 1.13
C THR A 154 -10.03 -19.00 2.54
N ALA A 155 -10.57 -17.91 3.11
CA ALA A 155 -11.22 -17.96 4.42
C ALA A 155 -12.43 -18.90 4.35
N THR A 156 -12.45 -19.94 5.19
CA THR A 156 -13.43 -21.02 5.08
C THR A 156 -13.71 -21.60 6.46
N THR A 157 -14.97 -21.93 6.71
CA THR A 157 -15.38 -22.61 7.94
C THR A 157 -15.55 -24.09 7.66
N ILE A 158 -14.75 -24.89 8.36
CA ILE A 158 -14.71 -26.35 8.25
C ILE A 158 -15.29 -26.92 9.53
N THR A 159 -16.31 -27.76 9.40
CA THR A 159 -16.86 -28.54 10.52
C THR A 159 -16.21 -29.90 10.56
N LEU A 160 -15.70 -30.26 11.74
CA LEU A 160 -15.16 -31.56 12.05
C LEU A 160 -16.14 -32.23 13.01
N SER A 161 -16.76 -33.32 12.56
CA SER A 161 -17.69 -34.15 13.34
C SER A 161 -17.08 -35.51 13.64
N GLY A 162 -17.59 -36.20 14.68
CA GLY A 162 -17.14 -37.54 15.06
C GLY A 162 -16.44 -37.60 16.42
N GLN A 163 -16.12 -38.82 16.84
CA GLN A 163 -15.44 -39.09 18.12
C GLN A 163 -14.03 -38.49 18.17
N TYR A 164 -13.34 -38.45 17.03
CA TYR A 164 -11.97 -37.92 16.92
C TYR A 164 -11.89 -36.45 16.47
N ALA A 165 -13.02 -35.74 16.42
CA ALA A 165 -13.08 -34.38 15.88
C ALA A 165 -12.11 -33.39 16.56
N ALA A 166 -12.00 -33.44 17.89
CA ALA A 166 -11.11 -32.53 18.63
C ALA A 166 -9.62 -32.82 18.36
N GLU A 167 -9.22 -34.09 18.35
CA GLU A 167 -7.84 -34.48 18.07
C GLU A 167 -7.45 -34.11 16.63
N THR A 168 -8.31 -34.43 15.67
CA THR A 168 -8.11 -34.09 14.25
C THR A 168 -8.05 -32.59 14.03
N ALA A 169 -8.86 -31.79 14.75
CA ALA A 169 -8.85 -30.33 14.66
C ALA A 169 -7.48 -29.74 15.04
N TYR A 170 -6.92 -30.14 16.18
CA TYR A 170 -5.61 -29.66 16.63
C TYR A 170 -4.46 -30.15 15.75
N GLN A 171 -4.53 -31.39 15.26
CA GLN A 171 -3.52 -31.91 14.32
C GLN A 171 -3.58 -31.17 12.98
N LEU A 172 -4.78 -30.88 12.47
CA LEU A 172 -4.97 -30.14 11.24
C LEU A 172 -4.53 -28.67 11.38
N GLU A 173 -4.85 -28.02 12.49
CA GLU A 173 -4.37 -26.67 12.80
C GLU A 173 -2.84 -26.62 12.82
N ARG A 174 -2.20 -27.57 13.51
CA ARG A 174 -0.74 -27.65 13.56
C ARG A 174 -0.14 -27.79 12.17
N ARG A 175 -0.71 -28.67 11.35
CA ARG A 175 -0.25 -28.90 9.98
C ARG A 175 -0.45 -27.66 9.10
N LEU A 176 -1.58 -26.98 9.20
CA LEU A 176 -1.84 -25.74 8.46
C LEU A 176 -0.84 -24.64 8.86
N PHE A 177 -0.59 -24.49 10.17
CA PHE A 177 0.38 -23.53 10.69
C PHE A 177 1.80 -23.82 10.20
N ASP A 178 2.25 -25.07 10.26
CA ASP A 178 3.59 -25.46 9.81
C ASP A 178 3.79 -25.26 8.28
N ASN A 179 2.69 -25.18 7.51
CA ASN A 179 2.71 -24.85 6.07
C ASN A 179 2.45 -23.36 5.77
N GLY A 180 2.35 -22.51 6.80
CA GLY A 180 2.21 -21.05 6.64
C GLY A 180 0.77 -20.54 6.48
N HIS A 181 -0.23 -21.40 6.68
CA HIS A 181 -1.64 -21.04 6.65
C HIS A 181 -2.12 -20.54 8.01
N ALA A 182 -3.06 -19.60 8.00
CA ALA A 182 -3.64 -18.99 9.19
C ALA A 182 -4.97 -19.67 9.55
N ALA A 183 -4.93 -20.59 10.50
CA ALA A 183 -6.07 -21.37 10.96
C ALA A 183 -6.30 -21.20 12.48
N ALA A 184 -7.53 -21.41 12.92
CA ALA A 184 -7.90 -21.40 14.34
C ALA A 184 -8.96 -22.46 14.65
N VAL A 185 -8.74 -23.22 15.74
CA VAL A 185 -9.74 -24.14 16.29
C VAL A 185 -10.76 -23.40 17.17
N LEU A 186 -12.04 -23.65 16.90
CA LEU A 186 -13.17 -23.16 17.68
C LEU A 186 -13.79 -24.34 18.44
N ASP A 187 -13.34 -24.52 19.68
CA ASP A 187 -13.82 -25.56 20.61
C ASP A 187 -15.09 -25.12 21.36
N THR A 188 -15.26 -23.82 21.58
CA THR A 188 -16.44 -23.24 22.24
C THR A 188 -17.48 -22.78 21.23
N ASP A 189 -18.78 -22.93 21.55
CA ASP A 189 -19.88 -22.39 20.74
C ASP A 189 -19.93 -20.86 20.80
N LEU A 190 -19.06 -20.25 20.02
CA LEU A 190 -19.01 -18.82 19.76
C LEU A 190 -19.95 -18.60 18.59
N GLY A 191 -21.18 -18.12 18.84
CA GLY A 191 -22.27 -17.99 17.87
C GLY A 191 -21.89 -17.39 16.50
N VAL A 192 -22.84 -17.41 15.56
CA VAL A 192 -22.64 -17.07 14.13
C VAL A 192 -21.79 -15.81 13.86
N ALA A 193 -21.96 -14.76 14.66
CA ALA A 193 -21.18 -13.52 14.51
C ALA A 193 -19.66 -13.71 14.67
N ALA A 194 -19.22 -14.62 15.54
CA ALA A 194 -17.80 -14.90 15.72
C ALA A 194 -17.21 -15.59 14.49
N VAL A 195 -17.92 -16.57 13.92
CA VAL A 195 -17.50 -17.27 12.69
C VAL A 195 -17.32 -16.29 11.54
N GLN A 196 -18.28 -15.39 11.38
CA GLN A 196 -18.21 -14.35 10.35
C GLN A 196 -17.03 -13.40 10.58
N ALA A 197 -16.72 -13.05 11.83
CA ALA A 197 -15.54 -12.24 12.14
C ALA A 197 -14.23 -12.94 11.76
N PHE A 198 -14.10 -14.25 11.99
CA PHE A 198 -12.93 -15.01 11.55
C PHE A 198 -12.83 -15.10 10.01
N LYS A 199 -13.95 -15.30 9.31
CA LYS A 199 -13.97 -15.25 7.84
C LYS A 199 -13.53 -13.88 7.31
N GLN A 200 -14.00 -12.79 7.91
CA GLN A 200 -13.58 -11.42 7.58
C GLN A 200 -12.09 -11.17 7.88
N ALA A 201 -11.54 -11.84 8.90
CA ALA A 201 -10.12 -11.79 9.23
C ALA A 201 -9.23 -12.59 8.24
N GLY A 202 -9.83 -13.39 7.36
CA GLY A 202 -9.11 -14.18 6.36
C GLY A 202 -8.68 -15.57 6.84
N LEU A 203 -9.24 -16.05 7.95
CA LEU A 203 -8.79 -17.25 8.65
C LEU A 203 -9.56 -18.50 8.21
N ILE A 204 -8.93 -19.67 8.32
CA ILE A 204 -9.59 -20.98 8.24
C ILE A 204 -10.09 -21.34 9.64
N CYS A 205 -11.39 -21.55 9.80
CA CYS A 205 -11.99 -21.90 11.08
C CYS A 205 -12.26 -23.40 11.15
N LEU A 206 -11.70 -24.07 12.15
CA LEU A 206 -11.99 -25.48 12.42
C LEU A 206 -13.00 -25.57 13.57
N CYS A 207 -14.26 -25.86 13.26
CA CYS A 207 -15.35 -25.97 14.23
C CYS A 207 -15.56 -27.43 14.64
N ILE A 208 -15.57 -27.70 15.95
CA ILE A 208 -15.79 -29.05 16.47
C ILE A 208 -17.29 -29.26 16.74
N ASN A 209 -17.89 -30.33 16.18
CA ASN A 209 -19.26 -30.80 16.45
C ASN A 209 -20.36 -29.73 16.30
N ARG A 210 -20.25 -28.86 15.30
CA ARG A 210 -21.22 -27.78 15.07
C ARG A 210 -22.32 -28.19 14.11
N HIS A 211 -23.58 -27.94 14.49
CA HIS A 211 -24.73 -28.20 13.61
C HIS A 211 -24.83 -27.14 12.48
N GLN A 212 -24.42 -27.55 11.28
CA GLN A 212 -24.83 -27.23 9.89
C GLN A 212 -25.37 -25.84 9.44
N ALA A 213 -25.53 -24.83 10.29
CA ALA A 213 -26.21 -23.59 9.88
C ALA A 213 -25.31 -22.55 9.18
N ASP A 214 -23.97 -22.67 9.20
CA ASP A 214 -23.08 -21.64 8.61
C ASP A 214 -21.68 -22.16 8.18
N CYS A 215 -21.59 -23.45 7.84
CA CYS A 215 -20.33 -24.14 7.56
C CYS A 215 -20.17 -24.36 6.05
N ASP A 216 -19.01 -24.03 5.50
CA ASP A 216 -18.76 -24.15 4.05
C ASP A 216 -18.42 -25.59 3.65
N VAL A 217 -17.73 -26.30 4.56
CA VAL A 217 -17.24 -27.66 4.35
C VAL A 217 -17.44 -28.47 5.63
N GLU A 218 -17.83 -29.73 5.50
CA GLU A 218 -18.04 -30.65 6.61
C GLU A 218 -17.25 -31.94 6.35
N PHE A 219 -16.50 -32.39 7.36
CA PHE A 219 -15.78 -33.66 7.35
C PHE A 219 -16.12 -34.49 8.58
N ASP A 220 -16.40 -35.76 8.35
CA ASP A 220 -16.54 -36.76 9.40
C ASP A 220 -15.17 -37.38 9.70
N CYS A 221 -14.68 -37.12 10.91
CA CYS A 221 -13.38 -37.56 11.39
C CYS A 221 -13.34 -39.03 11.79
N ASP A 222 -14.49 -39.71 11.86
CA ASP A 222 -14.53 -41.15 12.16
C ASP A 222 -14.30 -41.98 10.88
N THR A 223 -14.52 -41.38 9.71
CA THR A 223 -14.39 -42.05 8.40
C THR A 223 -13.21 -41.54 7.57
N LEU A 224 -12.76 -40.31 7.78
CA LEU A 224 -11.67 -39.69 7.02
C LEU A 224 -10.39 -39.53 7.83
N ALA A 225 -9.27 -39.94 7.24
CA ALA A 225 -7.94 -39.69 7.79
C ALA A 225 -7.51 -38.22 7.56
N LEU A 226 -6.62 -37.72 8.43
CA LEU A 226 -6.09 -36.35 8.38
C LEU A 226 -5.50 -35.98 7.00
N ASP A 227 -4.77 -36.89 6.36
CA ASP A 227 -4.18 -36.66 5.03
C ASP A 227 -5.25 -36.47 3.96
N SER A 228 -6.35 -37.23 4.02
CA SER A 228 -7.47 -37.10 3.09
C SER A 228 -8.20 -35.77 3.26
N ILE A 229 -8.36 -35.31 4.51
CA ILE A 229 -8.94 -33.99 4.81
C ILE A 229 -8.03 -32.88 4.24
N TYR A 230 -6.72 -32.98 4.45
CA TYR A 230 -5.76 -31.99 3.96
C TYR A 230 -5.74 -31.90 2.41
N GLU A 231 -5.76 -33.03 1.71
CA GLU A 231 -5.82 -33.07 0.24
C GLU A 231 -7.18 -32.58 -0.31
N ALA A 232 -8.27 -32.80 0.43
CA ALA A 232 -9.57 -32.24 0.09
C ALA A 232 -9.54 -30.69 0.13
N LEU A 233 -8.85 -30.10 1.11
CA LEU A 233 -8.70 -28.64 1.21
C LEU A 233 -7.95 -28.03 0.02
N LYS A 234 -6.91 -28.71 -0.49
CA LYS A 234 -6.22 -28.29 -1.73
C LYS A 234 -7.14 -28.39 -2.94
N THR A 235 -7.87 -29.51 -3.06
CA THR A 235 -8.76 -29.76 -4.20
C THR A 235 -9.89 -28.73 -4.26
N GLN A 236 -10.40 -28.31 -3.10
CA GLN A 236 -11.42 -27.29 -2.96
C GLN A 236 -10.88 -25.85 -3.01
N LYS A 237 -9.56 -25.67 -3.24
CA LYS A 237 -8.90 -24.35 -3.30
C LYS A 237 -9.08 -23.52 -2.02
N VAL A 238 -9.17 -24.20 -0.87
CA VAL A 238 -9.14 -23.55 0.45
C VAL A 238 -7.72 -23.16 0.80
N ILE A 239 -6.73 -23.97 0.40
CA ILE A 239 -5.30 -23.71 0.55
C ILE A 239 -4.60 -23.84 -0.81
N TYR A 240 -3.62 -22.99 -1.06
CA TYR A 240 -2.84 -22.93 -2.31
C TYR A 240 -1.35 -23.18 -2.07
#